data_AF-A0A3R6UUD6-F1
#
_entry.id   AF-A0A3R6UUD6-F1
#
_cell.length_a   1.000
_cell.length_b   1.000
_cell.length_c   1.000
_cell.angle_alpha   90.00
_cell.angle_beta   90.00
_cell.angle_gamma   90.00
#
_symmetry.space_group_name_H-M   'P 1'
#
loop_
_entity.id
_entity.type
_entity.pdbx_description
1 polymer ?
#
loop_
_entity_poly.entity_id
_entity_poly.type
_entity_poly.pdbx_seq_one_letter_code
_entity_poly.pdbx_strand_id
1 'polypeptide(L)'
;MNRRTTEISQCELTVMKCIWDLKAETGEVTCAQVMEKLKEDYGLTYKDTTVYTFLKNLINKGFVSSEKKGITYYTPIRKEEDYRTDLLKQSKKFWFNDSVADFVEAVLKLDTITAEDKKKIKGLIK
;
A
#
# COMPACT_ATOMS: atom_id res chain seq x y z
N MET A 1 -3.18 22.92 -9.67
CA MET A 1 -4.16 22.17 -8.84
C MET A 1 -3.42 21.40 -7.77
N ASN A 2 -3.37 21.91 -6.53
CA ASN A 2 -2.81 21.21 -5.38
C ASN A 2 -3.73 20.06 -4.96
N ARG A 3 -3.46 18.83 -5.40
CA ARG A 3 -4.04 17.65 -4.75
C ARG A 3 -3.10 17.26 -3.62
N ARG A 4 -3.46 17.69 -2.40
CA ARG A 4 -2.88 17.19 -1.16
C ARG A 4 -2.84 15.68 -1.26
N THR A 5 -1.67 15.10 -1.02
CA THR A 5 -1.46 13.69 -0.74
C THR A 5 -2.60 13.18 0.13
N THR A 6 -3.52 12.43 -0.47
CA THR A 6 -4.69 11.92 0.23
C THR A 6 -4.22 10.85 1.19
N GLU A 7 -3.81 11.25 2.40
CA GLU A 7 -3.28 10.37 3.43
C GLU A 7 -4.26 9.22 3.65
N ILE A 8 -3.79 8.00 3.40
CA ILE A 8 -4.49 6.78 3.73
C ILE A 8 -4.17 6.51 5.21
N SER A 9 -5.21 6.36 6.04
CA SER A 9 -5.00 5.95 7.43
C SER A 9 -4.45 4.53 7.52
N GLN A 10 -3.83 4.15 8.63
CA GLN A 10 -3.26 2.80 8.77
C GLN A 10 -4.29 1.69 8.49
N CYS A 11 -5.51 1.81 9.02
CA CYS A 11 -6.58 0.83 8.76
C CYS A 11 -6.98 0.78 7.28
N GLU A 12 -7.09 1.94 6.61
CA GLU A 12 -7.40 2.00 5.18
C GLU A 12 -6.25 1.46 4.33
N LEU A 13 -5.00 1.59 4.79
CA LEU A 13 -3.83 1.07 4.10
C LEU A 13 -3.79 -0.45 4.16
N THR A 14 -4.13 -1.05 5.30
CA THR A 14 -4.28 -2.50 5.43
C THR A 14 -5.35 -3.01 4.46
N VAL A 15 -6.52 -2.34 4.41
CA VAL A 15 -7.58 -2.67 3.44
C VAL A 15 -7.08 -2.54 2.01
N MET A 16 -6.37 -1.45 1.68
CA MET A 16 -5.81 -1.25 0.35
C MET A 16 -4.80 -2.33 -0.02
N LYS A 17 -3.97 -2.78 0.94
CA LYS A 17 -3.01 -3.85 0.75
C LYS A 17 -3.71 -5.17 0.40
N CYS A 18 -4.73 -5.55 1.18
CA CYS A 18 -5.57 -6.70 0.85
C CYS A 18 -6.19 -6.61 -0.55
N ILE A 19 -6.64 -5.42 -0.99
CA ILE A 19 -7.19 -5.22 -2.34
C ILE A 19 -6.12 -5.45 -3.42
N TRP A 20 -4.89 -4.98 -3.24
CA TRP A 20 -3.80 -5.21 -4.19
C TRP A 20 -3.43 -6.69 -4.27
N ASP A 21 -3.28 -7.36 -3.14
CA ASP A 21 -2.93 -8.79 -3.09
C ASP A 21 -4.04 -9.64 -3.72
N LEU A 22 -5.31 -9.43 -3.32
CA LEU A 22 -6.45 -10.12 -3.94
C LEU A 22 -6.54 -9.85 -5.45
N LYS A 23 -6.31 -8.61 -5.90
CA LYS A 23 -6.32 -8.29 -7.32
C LYS A 23 -5.24 -9.05 -8.09
N ALA A 24 -4.08 -9.27 -7.48
CA ALA A 24 -2.98 -10.04 -8.07
C ALA A 24 -3.26 -11.56 -8.06
N GLU A 25 -3.92 -12.07 -7.03
CA GLU A 25 -4.21 -13.50 -6.84
C GLU A 25 -5.42 -13.97 -7.65
N THR A 26 -6.56 -13.29 -7.52
CA THR A 26 -7.86 -13.74 -8.05
C THR A 26 -8.35 -12.89 -9.22
N GLY A 27 -7.79 -11.70 -9.44
CA GLY A 27 -8.21 -10.76 -10.49
C GLY A 27 -9.51 -10.00 -10.18
N GLU A 28 -10.31 -10.47 -9.21
CA GLU A 28 -11.57 -9.88 -8.78
C GLU A 28 -11.58 -9.70 -7.26
N VAL A 29 -12.02 -8.53 -6.79
CA VAL A 29 -12.01 -8.18 -5.36
C VAL A 29 -13.41 -7.78 -4.92
N THR A 30 -13.91 -8.41 -3.86
CA THR A 30 -15.21 -8.10 -3.24
C THR A 30 -15.03 -7.75 -1.76
N CYS A 31 -16.05 -7.15 -1.15
CA CYS A 31 -15.99 -6.80 0.28
C CYS A 31 -15.80 -8.05 1.16
N ALA A 32 -16.43 -9.18 0.80
CA ALA A 32 -16.30 -10.44 1.52
C ALA A 32 -14.85 -10.94 1.50
N GLN A 33 -14.23 -11.01 0.32
CA GLN A 33 -12.83 -11.44 0.17
C GLN A 33 -11.87 -10.53 0.93
N VAL A 34 -12.10 -9.21 0.92
CA VAL A 34 -11.29 -8.27 1.69
C VAL A 34 -11.41 -8.53 3.19
N MET A 35 -12.62 -8.82 3.70
CA MET A 35 -12.82 -9.17 5.11
C MET A 35 -12.12 -10.48 5.50
N GLU A 36 -12.19 -11.50 4.64
CA GLU A 36 -11.50 -12.78 4.86
C GLU A 36 -9.98 -12.58 4.87
N LYS A 37 -9.44 -11.89 3.86
CA LYS A 37 -8.00 -11.56 3.77
C LYS A 37 -7.50 -10.75 4.96
N LEU A 38 -8.27 -9.77 5.45
CA LEU A 38 -7.93 -9.00 6.66
C LEU A 38 -7.85 -9.88 7.91
N LYS A 39 -8.73 -10.86 8.01
CA LYS A 39 -8.75 -11.82 9.12
C LYS A 39 -7.58 -12.81 9.02
N GLU A 40 -7.28 -13.30 7.83
CA GLU A 40 -6.21 -14.29 7.59
C GLU A 40 -4.81 -13.68 7.73
N ASP A 41 -4.54 -12.56 7.08
CA ASP A 41 -3.19 -11.98 7.01
C ASP A 41 -2.85 -11.14 8.25
N TYR A 42 -3.85 -10.47 8.83
CA TYR A 42 -3.63 -9.49 9.91
C TYR A 42 -4.36 -9.84 11.21
N GLY A 43 -5.17 -10.90 11.26
CA GLY A 43 -5.98 -11.24 12.44
C GLY A 43 -7.07 -10.21 12.76
N LEU A 44 -7.37 -9.29 11.85
CA LEU A 44 -8.28 -8.17 12.08
C LEU A 44 -9.70 -8.55 11.68
N THR A 45 -10.58 -8.74 12.67
CA THR A 45 -12.00 -9.00 12.43
C THR A 45 -12.80 -7.70 12.60
N TYR A 46 -13.13 -7.07 11.47
CA TYR A 46 -13.98 -5.89 11.45
C TYR A 46 -15.44 -6.28 11.16
N LYS A 47 -16.38 -5.44 11.62
CA LYS A 47 -17.77 -5.52 11.18
C LYS A 47 -17.87 -5.06 9.71
N ASP A 48 -18.84 -5.59 8.97
CA ASP A 48 -19.08 -5.23 7.56
C ASP A 48 -19.15 -3.71 7.37
N THR A 49 -19.89 -3.02 8.24
CA THR A 49 -20.08 -1.56 8.18
C THR A 49 -18.76 -0.79 8.27
N THR A 50 -17.78 -1.31 9.02
CA THR A 50 -16.45 -0.72 9.16
C THR A 50 -15.65 -0.88 7.86
N VAL A 51 -15.64 -2.09 7.28
CA VAL A 51 -14.92 -2.35 6.02
C VAL A 51 -15.56 -1.58 4.86
N TYR A 52 -16.89 -1.52 4.80
CA TYR A 52 -17.60 -0.66 3.84
C TYR A 52 -17.22 0.81 3.98
N THR A 53 -17.02 1.30 5.22
CA THR A 53 -16.59 2.68 5.45
C THR A 53 -15.18 2.91 4.89
N PHE A 54 -14.24 1.99 5.15
CA PHE A 54 -12.89 2.08 4.59
C PHE A 54 -12.89 2.01 3.05
N LEU A 55 -13.64 1.09 2.46
CA LEU A 55 -13.78 0.97 1.01
C LEU A 55 -14.38 2.25 0.40
N LYS A 56 -15.43 2.81 1.01
CA LYS A 56 -16.04 4.08 0.58
C LYS A 56 -15.05 5.23 0.66
N ASN A 57 -14.25 5.30 1.72
CA ASN A 57 -13.21 6.31 1.84
C ASN A 57 -12.13 6.15 0.77
N LEU A 58 -11.65 4.93 0.52
CA LEU A 58 -10.67 4.65 -0.54
C LEU A 58 -11.19 5.05 -1.92
N ILE A 59 -12.49 4.86 -2.18
CA ILE A 59 -13.16 5.33 -3.40
C ILE A 59 -13.19 6.85 -3.47
N ASN A 60 -13.65 7.53 -2.40
CA ASN A 60 -13.70 8.99 -2.34
C ASN A 60 -12.32 9.64 -2.51
N LYS A 61 -11.28 8.97 -2.02
CA LYS A 61 -9.88 9.39 -2.15
C LYS A 61 -9.28 9.08 -3.54
N GLY A 62 -9.97 8.31 -4.37
CA GLY A 62 -9.57 7.96 -5.73
C GLY A 62 -8.52 6.85 -5.83
N PHE A 63 -8.37 6.03 -4.78
CA PHE A 63 -7.46 4.88 -4.80
C PHE A 63 -8.10 3.63 -5.40
N VAL A 64 -9.41 3.48 -5.23
CA VAL A 64 -10.18 2.30 -5.63
C VAL A 64 -11.41 2.75 -6.42
N SER A 65 -11.78 1.98 -7.45
CA SER A 65 -13.05 2.10 -8.15
C SER A 65 -13.98 0.96 -7.74
N SER A 66 -15.29 1.16 -7.79
CA SER A 66 -16.26 0.09 -7.61
C SER A 66 -17.18 -0.08 -8.82
N GLU A 67 -17.54 -1.32 -9.12
CA GLU A 67 -18.45 -1.69 -10.19
C GLU A 67 -19.45 -2.73 -9.68
N LYS A 68 -20.75 -2.54 -9.96
CA LYS A 68 -21.80 -3.46 -9.51
C LYS A 68 -22.26 -4.36 -10.67
N LYS A 69 -22.02 -5.66 -10.54
CA LYS A 69 -22.45 -6.71 -11.49
C LYS A 69 -23.19 -7.81 -10.73
N GLY A 70 -24.29 -7.42 -10.07
CA GLY A 70 -24.97 -8.24 -9.06
C GLY A 70 -24.38 -7.98 -7.67
N ILE A 71 -23.13 -8.39 -7.45
CA ILE A 71 -22.33 -7.98 -6.29
C ILE A 71 -21.40 -6.80 -6.63
N THR A 72 -20.92 -6.10 -5.61
CA THR A 72 -20.01 -4.97 -5.77
C THR A 72 -18.57 -5.47 -5.82
N TYR A 73 -17.90 -5.19 -6.93
CA TYR A 73 -16.49 -5.45 -7.13
C TYR A 73 -15.68 -4.17 -6.97
N TYR A 74 -14.46 -4.32 -6.48
CA TYR A 74 -13.51 -3.24 -6.25
C TYR A 74 -12.29 -3.45 -7.13
N THR A 75 -11.79 -2.38 -7.74
CA THR A 75 -10.58 -2.42 -8.57
C THR A 75 -9.63 -1.31 -8.13
N PRO A 76 -8.37 -1.62 -7.79
CA PRO A 76 -7.39 -0.59 -7.47
C PRO A 76 -7.10 0.25 -8.71
N ILE A 77 -7.22 1.57 -8.58
CA ILE A 77 -6.90 2.55 -9.65
C ILE A 77 -5.41 2.86 -9.63
N ARG A 78 -4.83 3.01 -8.43
CA ARG A 78 -3.39 3.18 -8.21
C ARG A 78 -2.73 1.82 -8.06
N LYS A 79 -1.59 1.62 -8.73
CA LYS A 79 -0.74 0.44 -8.50
C LYS A 79 -0.02 0.56 -7.16
N GLU A 80 0.24 -0.59 -6.54
CA GLU A 80 1.00 -0.66 -5.29
C GLU A 80 2.40 -0.06 -5.45
N GLU A 81 3.06 -0.35 -6.57
CA GLU A 81 4.42 0.16 -6.86
C GLU A 81 4.45 1.69 -6.94
N ASP A 82 3.49 2.30 -7.64
CA ASP A 82 3.38 3.75 -7.75
C ASP A 82 3.13 4.39 -6.38
N TYR A 83 2.28 3.77 -5.55
CA TYR A 83 2.04 4.24 -4.19
C TYR A 83 3.30 4.15 -3.32
N ARG A 84 4.00 3.01 -3.37
CA ARG A 84 5.26 2.81 -2.64
C ARG A 84 6.34 3.80 -3.07
N THR A 85 6.49 4.04 -4.37
CA THR A 85 7.45 5.02 -4.89
C THR A 85 7.11 6.43 -4.43
N ASP A 86 5.84 6.81 -4.42
CA ASP A 86 5.40 8.12 -3.94
C ASP A 86 5.70 8.30 -2.44
N LEU A 87 5.38 7.27 -1.64
CA LEU A 87 5.70 7.23 -0.21
C LEU A 87 7.20 7.38 0.05
N LEU A 88 8.04 6.62 -0.66
CA LEU A 88 9.50 6.71 -0.52
C LEU A 88 10.04 8.09 -0.92
N LYS A 89 9.51 8.68 -2.01
CA LYS A 89 9.89 10.04 -2.44
C LYS A 89 9.52 11.08 -1.38
N GLN A 90 8.32 10.99 -0.81
CA GLN A 90 7.88 11.89 0.25
C GLN A 90 8.74 11.72 1.51
N SER A 91 8.98 10.48 1.95
CA SER A 91 9.83 10.19 3.11
C SER A 91 11.26 10.69 2.93
N LYS A 92 11.87 10.45 1.76
CA LYS A 92 13.21 10.97 1.43
C LYS A 92 13.25 12.50 1.51
N LYS A 93 12.26 13.17 0.92
CA LYS A 93 12.20 14.63 0.91
C LYS A 93 11.97 15.21 2.30
N PHE A 94 11.08 14.60 3.09
CA PHE A 94 10.69 15.11 4.40
C PHE A 94 11.73 14.85 5.49
N TRP A 95 12.29 13.63 5.55
CA TRP A 95 13.19 13.22 6.64
C TRP A 95 14.68 13.33 6.28
N PHE A 96 15.03 13.30 5.00
CA PHE A 96 16.43 13.18 4.53
C PHE A 96 16.84 14.34 3.61
N ASN A 97 16.08 15.44 3.60
CA ASN A 97 16.36 16.63 2.79
C ASN A 97 16.63 16.31 1.30
N ASP A 98 15.91 15.33 0.77
CA ASP A 98 16.06 14.77 -0.59
C ASP A 98 17.39 14.04 -0.89
N SER A 99 18.26 13.87 0.11
CA SER A 99 19.52 13.12 -0.02
C SER A 99 19.27 11.62 -0.09
N VAL A 100 19.67 11.01 -1.21
CA VAL A 100 19.62 9.56 -1.40
C VAL A 100 20.66 8.86 -0.52
N ALA A 101 21.82 9.48 -0.30
CA ALA A 101 22.90 8.90 0.50
C ALA A 101 22.47 8.74 1.96
N ASP A 102 21.88 9.77 2.57
CA ASP A 102 21.39 9.72 3.95
C ASP A 102 20.22 8.75 4.12
N PHE A 103 19.31 8.70 3.13
CA PHE A 103 18.22 7.73 3.13
C PHE A 103 18.73 6.29 3.10
N VAL A 104 19.68 6.00 2.21
CA VAL A 104 20.31 4.67 2.12
C VAL A 104 21.08 4.38 3.39
N GLU A 105 21.88 5.31 3.90
CA GLU A 105 22.65 5.12 5.13
C GLU A 105 21.74 4.78 6.33
N ALA A 106 20.60 5.45 6.47
CA ALA A 106 19.63 5.16 7.51
C ALA A 106 19.01 3.76 7.35
N VAL A 107 18.63 3.37 6.13
CA VAL A 107 18.14 2.01 5.85
C VAL A 107 19.20 0.95 6.19
N LEU A 108 20.46 1.23 5.84
CA LEU A 108 21.60 0.35 6.14
C LEU A 108 21.91 0.23 7.64
N LYS A 109 21.50 1.23 8.46
CA LYS A 109 21.65 1.21 9.92
C LYS A 109 20.47 0.53 10.64
N LEU A 110 19.30 0.45 10.02
CA LEU A 110 18.09 -0.13 10.63
C LEU A 110 18.12 -1.66 10.71
N ASP A 111 18.74 -2.31 9.72
CA ASP A 111 18.80 -3.77 9.61
C ASP A 111 20.23 -4.30 9.62
N THR A 112 20.40 -5.55 10.04
CA THR A 112 21.71 -6.22 9.99
C THR A 112 21.95 -6.68 8.55
N ILE A 113 22.71 -5.89 7.78
CA ILE A 113 22.96 -6.19 6.37
C ILE A 113 23.73 -7.51 6.25
N THR A 114 23.12 -8.50 5.59
CA THR A 114 23.81 -9.75 5.28
C THR A 114 24.85 -9.54 4.17
N ALA A 115 25.83 -10.45 4.08
CA ALA A 115 26.82 -10.41 3.00
C ALA A 115 26.18 -10.46 1.60
N GLU A 116 25.02 -11.11 1.47
CA GLU A 116 24.24 -11.19 0.23
C GLU A 116 23.57 -9.85 -0.12
N ASP A 117 22.96 -9.18 0.84
CA ASP A 117 22.36 -7.86 0.64
C ASP A 117 23.43 -6.84 0.24
N LYS A 118 24.59 -6.87 0.89
CA LYS A 118 25.72 -6.00 0.52
C LYS A 118 26.18 -6.23 -0.92
N LYS A 119 26.22 -7.49 -1.37
CA LYS A 119 26.59 -7.85 -2.74
C LYS A 119 25.52 -7.37 -3.75
N LYS A 120 24.24 -7.55 -3.44
CA LYS A 120 23.13 -7.06 -4.28
C LYS A 120 23.14 -5.53 -4.38
N ILE A 121 23.29 -4.82 -3.26
CA ILE A 121 23.32 -3.35 -3.22
C ILE A 121 24.50 -2.82 -4.05
N LYS A 122 25.69 -3.40 -3.91
CA LYS A 122 26.85 -3.03 -4.75
C LYS A 122 26.62 -3.23 -6.25
N GLY A 123 25.83 -4.23 -6.64
CA GLY A 123 25.50 -4.47 -8.05
C GLY A 123 24.41 -3.54 -8.61
N LEU A 124 23.63 -2.88 -7.74
CA LEU A 124 22.57 -1.94 -8.13
C LEU A 124 23.10 -0.51 -8.36
N ILE A 125 24.25 -0.18 -7.78
CA ILE A 125 24.94 1.10 -7.98
C ILE A 125 25.74 1.00 -9.29
N LYS A 126 25.32 1.73 -10.32
CA LYS A 126 26.04 1.85 -11.59
C LYS A 126 27.11 2.95 -11.53
#